data_AF-A0A7G7ZAE8-F1
#
_entry.id   AF-A0A7G7ZAE8-F1
#
_cell.length_a   1.000
_cell.length_b   1.000
_cell.length_c   1.000
_cell.angle_alpha   90.00
_cell.angle_beta   90.00
_cell.angle_gamma   90.00
#
_symmetry.space_group_name_H-M   'P 1'
#
loop_
_entity.id
_entity.type
_entity.pdbx_description
1 polymer ?
#
loop_
_entity_poly.entity_id
_entity_poly.type
_entity_poly.pdbx_seq_one_letter_code
_entity_poly.pdbx_strand_id
1 'polypeptide(L)'
;MLRILHSLPRTHKLLLLPVATMVTVLGTQKLLTTYNELNQPDAPMESVLVPLPSDSTPGVPTLGNERTPVAAAIDRASRALDATRENIPLSDLKATEIVNLDVIDGAEADVNLRTASVLTPASSVLSASDTSTANDVILNDGALHMAVVIGTLTSGMLDVDHESSTQIADATSYEDYGAELFGDVSFLDLEIAAEEPFVPQWETHIVESGETFAVLAQNQLGLGYSEVLTLLDDVPDPKMLTQWRAGHSFDYQLDEDGRLLSLRMMKNTRDGVLIEREDDQYAINSIERKGEPVQRLYAGTVSGSFARSAQSTGLNSSSVTALTQLLQKKLDFRRDSRRGDRFQVLVESDMIEGETLDSRVLAVKYQGERMDLTVVRNATDDKFYTPEGGSLDPAFARRPFEGSYRLSSNFNPQRKHPVTGRISPHNGTDFAMPIGTPITAPAAGRVEKVANHYAAGRYIVVRHDNGYRTRYLHLSKPLVSQGERIEMGERIALSGNTGRSTGPHLHYEVIVNNSPVNAMTVELPENTSLDGDTLIAFQRQAEPILAALDSGETGTISLVGNTSEDDE
;
A
#
# COMPACT_ATOMS: atom_id res chain seq x y z
N MET A 1 -23.65 9.57 -36.98
CA MET A 1 -23.75 8.11 -36.74
C MET A 1 -24.52 7.32 -37.81
N LEU A 2 -25.71 7.76 -38.27
CA LEU A 2 -26.56 6.99 -39.21
C LEU A 2 -25.90 6.63 -40.56
N ARG A 3 -24.98 7.47 -41.08
CA ARG A 3 -24.24 7.18 -42.33
C ARG A 3 -23.20 6.05 -42.20
N ILE A 4 -22.63 5.85 -41.00
CA ILE A 4 -21.60 4.81 -40.74
C ILE A 4 -22.27 3.44 -40.55
N LEU A 5 -23.45 3.42 -39.93
CA LEU A 5 -24.23 2.19 -39.79
C LEU A 5 -24.64 1.62 -41.15
N HIS A 6 -24.94 2.45 -42.15
CA HIS A 6 -25.37 1.96 -43.46
C HIS A 6 -24.26 1.29 -44.30
N SER A 7 -22.98 1.59 -44.07
CA SER A 7 -21.85 1.02 -44.83
C SER A 7 -21.33 -0.31 -44.29
N LEU A 8 -21.79 -0.77 -43.12
CA LEU A 8 -21.31 -2.00 -42.50
C LEU A 8 -22.00 -3.27 -43.03
N PRO A 9 -21.25 -4.38 -43.19
CA PRO A 9 -21.80 -5.69 -43.55
C PRO A 9 -22.88 -6.14 -42.56
N ARG A 10 -23.90 -6.88 -43.04
CA ARG A 10 -25.07 -7.29 -42.24
C ARG A 10 -24.72 -8.05 -40.95
N THR A 11 -23.61 -8.76 -40.91
CA THR A 11 -23.14 -9.49 -39.73
C THR A 11 -22.66 -8.57 -38.60
N HIS A 12 -22.08 -7.41 -38.93
CA HIS A 12 -21.63 -6.43 -37.91
C HIS A 12 -22.78 -5.58 -37.38
N LYS A 13 -23.84 -5.40 -38.15
CA LYS A 13 -25.07 -4.72 -37.70
C LYS A 13 -25.78 -5.49 -36.58
N LEU A 14 -25.77 -6.81 -36.64
CA LEU A 14 -26.38 -7.68 -35.61
C LEU A 14 -25.60 -7.67 -34.30
N LEU A 15 -24.27 -7.49 -34.35
CA LEU A 15 -23.42 -7.39 -33.15
C LEU A 15 -23.52 -6.02 -32.46
N LEU A 16 -23.81 -4.96 -33.21
CA LEU A 16 -23.90 -3.60 -32.66
C LEU A 16 -25.29 -3.25 -32.10
N LEU A 17 -26.33 -4.01 -32.44
CA LEU A 17 -27.70 -3.76 -31.99
C LEU A 17 -27.84 -3.82 -30.45
N PRO A 18 -27.30 -4.84 -29.73
CA PRO A 18 -27.44 -4.94 -28.28
C PRO A 18 -26.72 -3.79 -27.54
N VAL A 19 -25.55 -3.41 -28.04
CA VAL A 19 -24.75 -2.31 -27.47
C VAL A 19 -25.46 -0.99 -27.66
N ALA A 20 -25.99 -0.73 -28.85
CA ALA A 20 -26.76 0.48 -29.11
C ALA A 20 -28.03 0.54 -28.24
N THR A 21 -28.77 -0.56 -28.09
CA THR A 21 -29.95 -0.59 -27.21
C THR A 21 -29.58 -0.34 -25.75
N MET A 22 -28.48 -0.91 -25.27
CA MET A 22 -28.03 -0.74 -23.88
C MET A 22 -27.63 0.71 -23.60
N VAL A 23 -26.85 1.34 -24.48
CA VAL A 23 -26.45 2.75 -24.35
C VAL A 23 -27.67 3.68 -24.37
N THR A 24 -28.65 3.37 -25.21
CA THR A 24 -29.88 4.19 -25.29
C THR A 24 -30.71 4.09 -24.01
N VAL A 25 -30.86 2.87 -23.46
CA VAL A 25 -31.59 2.64 -22.20
C VAL A 25 -30.90 3.33 -21.02
N LEU A 26 -29.57 3.19 -20.90
CA LEU A 26 -28.80 3.86 -19.85
C LEU A 26 -28.89 5.38 -19.95
N GLY A 27 -28.78 5.92 -21.17
CA GLY A 27 -28.92 7.35 -21.43
C GLY A 27 -30.29 7.89 -21.04
N THR A 28 -31.36 7.17 -21.40
CA THR A 28 -32.72 7.55 -21.01
C THR A 28 -32.95 7.46 -19.51
N GLN A 29 -32.37 6.47 -18.83
CA GLN A 29 -32.51 6.32 -17.38
C GLN A 29 -31.80 7.45 -16.63
N LYS A 30 -30.60 7.84 -17.07
CA LYS A 30 -29.84 8.96 -16.48
C LYS A 30 -30.53 10.31 -16.68
N LEU A 31 -31.17 10.52 -17.83
CA LEU A 31 -31.98 11.72 -18.08
C LEU A 31 -33.27 11.74 -17.24
N LEU A 32 -33.89 10.58 -17.01
CA LEU A 32 -35.09 10.49 -16.19
C LEU A 32 -34.79 10.74 -14.71
N THR A 33 -33.66 10.24 -14.19
CA THR A 33 -33.24 10.49 -12.81
C THR A 33 -32.91 11.96 -12.59
N THR A 34 -32.15 12.59 -13.50
CA THR A 34 -31.83 14.02 -13.39
C THR A 34 -33.07 14.90 -13.52
N TYR A 35 -34.02 14.54 -14.40
CA TYR A 35 -35.29 15.26 -14.51
C TYR A 35 -36.14 15.16 -13.24
N ASN A 36 -36.17 13.99 -12.59
CA ASN A 36 -36.90 13.79 -11.34
C ASN A 36 -36.24 14.52 -10.16
N GLU A 37 -34.91 14.56 -10.09
CA GLU A 37 -34.17 15.32 -9.08
C GLU A 37 -34.39 16.84 -9.21
N LEU A 38 -34.44 17.36 -10.45
CA LEU A 38 -34.67 18.79 -10.70
C LEU A 38 -36.12 19.25 -10.43
N ASN A 39 -37.08 18.32 -10.36
CA ASN A 39 -38.50 18.61 -10.18
C ASN A 39 -39.05 18.27 -8.79
N GLN A 40 -38.22 17.91 -7.82
CA GLN A 40 -38.65 17.79 -6.43
C GLN A 40 -38.63 19.18 -5.74
N PRO A 41 -39.78 19.69 -5.23
CA PRO A 41 -39.83 21.02 -4.61
C PRO A 41 -39.18 21.12 -3.22
N ASP A 42 -38.78 20.00 -2.60
CA ASP A 42 -38.27 19.98 -1.22
C ASP A 42 -37.14 18.94 -1.05
N ALA A 43 -36.01 19.13 -1.72
CA ALA A 43 -34.77 18.45 -1.33
C ALA A 43 -34.13 19.24 -0.17
N PRO A 44 -33.93 18.65 1.02
CA PRO A 44 -33.30 19.35 2.13
C PRO A 44 -31.85 19.67 1.76
N MET A 45 -31.48 20.96 1.85
CA MET A 45 -30.06 21.32 1.82
C MET A 45 -29.37 20.59 2.97
N GLU A 46 -28.35 19.80 2.65
CA GLU A 46 -27.48 19.16 3.62
C GLU A 46 -26.74 20.25 4.39
N SER A 47 -27.32 20.67 5.50
CA SER A 47 -26.75 21.67 6.40
C SER A 47 -25.74 20.98 7.31
N VAL A 48 -24.46 21.21 7.04
CA VAL A 48 -23.37 20.79 7.93
C VAL A 48 -23.39 21.70 9.15
N LEU A 49 -23.98 21.22 10.25
CA LEU A 49 -23.92 21.86 11.56
C LEU A 49 -22.51 21.67 12.15
N VAL A 50 -21.67 22.70 12.05
CA VAL A 50 -20.39 22.76 12.76
C VAL A 50 -20.63 23.40 14.14
N PRO A 51 -20.45 22.68 15.27
CA PRO A 51 -20.59 23.27 16.59
C PRO A 51 -19.41 24.22 16.85
N LEU A 52 -19.72 25.50 17.06
CA LEU A 52 -18.74 26.51 17.43
C LEU A 52 -18.50 26.50 18.96
N PRO A 53 -17.24 26.63 19.44
CA PRO A 53 -16.95 26.83 20.85
C PRO A 53 -17.64 28.10 21.40
N SER A 54 -17.90 28.12 22.71
CA SER A 54 -18.63 29.18 23.44
C SER A 54 -18.07 30.60 23.32
N ASP A 55 -16.88 30.75 22.73
CA ASP A 55 -16.12 31.99 22.73
C ASP A 55 -16.12 32.67 21.35
N SER A 56 -17.02 32.25 20.46
CA SER A 56 -17.10 32.72 19.07
C SER A 56 -17.86 34.04 18.95
N THR A 57 -17.18 35.15 18.63
CA THR A 57 -17.82 36.43 18.31
C THR A 57 -17.82 36.71 16.79
N PRO A 58 -18.90 37.24 16.20
CA PRO A 58 -18.93 37.54 14.77
C PRO A 58 -18.18 38.84 14.46
N GLY A 59 -17.10 38.76 13.68
CA GLY A 59 -16.31 39.91 13.24
C GLY A 59 -15.49 39.62 11.99
N VAL A 60 -15.52 40.56 11.03
CA VAL A 60 -14.85 40.51 9.72
C VAL A 60 -13.32 40.47 9.90
N PRO A 61 -12.55 39.66 9.15
CA PRO A 61 -11.15 39.42 9.46
C PRO A 61 -10.28 40.65 9.14
N THR A 62 -9.64 41.21 10.16
CA THR A 62 -8.48 42.07 9.98
C THR A 62 -7.23 41.23 10.23
N LEU A 63 -6.29 41.25 9.29
CA LEU A 63 -4.98 40.62 9.39
C LEU A 63 -4.16 41.31 10.50
N GLY A 64 -4.27 40.79 11.72
CA GLY A 64 -3.41 41.10 12.85
C GLY A 64 -2.51 39.91 13.15
N ASN A 65 -1.23 40.00 12.79
CA ASN A 65 -0.21 39.01 13.13
C ASN A 65 0.06 39.03 14.65
N GLU A 66 -0.62 38.17 15.41
CA GLU A 66 -0.11 37.76 16.72
C GLU A 66 0.75 36.51 16.57
N ARG A 67 2.06 36.68 16.76
CA ARG A 67 3.04 35.60 16.71
C ARG A 67 2.88 34.71 17.94
N THR A 68 2.52 33.44 17.72
CA THR A 68 2.44 32.44 18.79
C THR A 68 3.82 32.12 19.39
N PRO A 69 3.88 31.65 20.65
CA PRO A 69 5.14 31.32 21.35
C PRO A 69 6.02 30.30 20.61
N VAL A 70 5.41 29.43 19.80
CA VAL A 70 6.09 28.42 18.99
C VAL A 70 6.88 29.07 17.84
N ALA A 71 6.34 30.14 17.23
CA ALA A 71 7.06 30.88 16.19
C ALA A 71 8.32 31.56 16.77
N ALA A 72 8.27 32.05 18.01
CA ALA A 72 9.44 32.62 18.70
C ALA A 72 10.48 31.56 19.08
N ALA A 73 10.06 30.32 19.38
CA ALA A 73 10.96 29.20 19.63
C ALA A 73 11.65 28.72 18.34
N ILE A 74 10.92 28.65 17.23
CA ILE A 74 11.48 28.32 15.90
C ILE A 74 12.44 29.40 15.43
N ASP A 75 12.14 30.68 15.68
CA ASP A 75 13.01 31.80 15.28
C ASP A 75 14.29 31.88 16.14
N ARG A 76 14.24 31.46 17.41
CA ARG A 76 15.45 31.25 18.24
C ARG A 76 16.27 30.04 17.78
N ALA A 77 15.61 28.92 17.44
CA ALA A 77 16.29 27.72 16.94
C ALA A 77 16.96 27.98 15.58
N SER A 78 16.31 28.76 14.71
CA SER A 78 16.83 29.15 13.40
C SER A 78 18.04 30.08 13.53
N ARG A 79 18.00 31.06 14.45
CA ARG A 79 19.16 31.93 14.75
C ARG A 79 20.33 31.17 15.40
N ALA A 80 20.06 30.14 16.20
CA ALA A 80 21.09 29.27 16.76
C ALA A 80 21.76 28.39 15.69
N LEU A 81 21.01 27.98 14.65
CA LEU A 81 21.54 27.22 13.53
C LEU A 81 22.49 28.05 12.66
N ASP A 82 22.15 29.31 12.40
CA ASP A 82 22.99 30.21 11.58
C ASP A 82 24.29 30.63 12.31
N ALA A 83 24.31 30.67 13.64
CA ALA A 83 25.50 30.97 14.43
C ALA A 83 26.59 29.87 14.38
N THR A 84 26.30 28.70 13.80
CA THR A 84 27.26 27.58 13.65
C THR A 84 27.88 27.48 12.27
N ARG A 85 27.55 28.40 11.34
CA ARG A 85 28.13 28.44 9.99
C ARG A 85 29.45 29.19 9.87
N GLU A 86 29.78 30.04 10.84
CA GLU A 86 31.07 30.75 10.85
C GLU A 86 32.03 30.13 11.86
N ASN A 87 33.27 29.96 11.43
CA ASN A 87 34.33 29.26 12.17
C ASN A 87 34.88 30.20 13.25
N ILE A 88 34.31 30.16 14.46
CA ILE A 88 34.77 30.97 15.60
C ILE A 88 36.00 30.31 16.23
N PRO A 89 37.19 30.94 16.23
CA PRO A 89 38.37 30.39 16.88
C PRO A 89 38.16 30.30 18.40
N LEU A 90 38.61 29.19 19.01
CA LEU A 90 38.44 28.88 20.44
C LEU A 90 38.98 29.96 21.40
N SER A 91 39.82 30.88 20.93
CA SER A 91 40.34 32.02 21.70
C SER A 91 39.27 33.07 22.04
N ASP A 92 38.17 33.10 21.29
CA ASP A 92 37.18 34.19 21.37
C ASP A 92 35.93 33.80 22.18
N LEU A 93 35.89 32.56 22.70
CA LEU A 93 34.83 32.08 23.57
C LEU A 93 35.10 32.52 25.01
N LYS A 94 34.30 33.47 25.53
CA LYS A 94 34.22 33.74 26.96
C LYS A 94 33.21 32.80 27.62
N ALA A 95 33.64 32.13 28.69
CA ALA A 95 32.76 31.26 29.47
C ALA A 95 31.63 32.08 30.10
N THR A 96 30.39 31.75 29.78
CA THR A 96 29.21 32.21 30.50
C THR A 96 28.57 31.04 31.21
N GLU A 97 28.52 31.16 32.53
CA GLU A 97 27.76 30.37 33.50
C GLU A 97 28.12 28.87 33.63
N ILE A 98 28.62 28.51 34.81
CA ILE A 98 28.82 27.12 35.22
C ILE A 98 27.50 26.65 35.85
N VAL A 99 26.69 25.90 35.10
CA VAL A 99 25.50 25.25 35.63
C VAL A 99 25.91 23.91 36.23
N ASN A 100 25.73 23.76 37.54
CA ASN A 100 25.97 22.52 38.26
C ASN A 100 24.72 21.62 38.12
N LEU A 101 24.87 20.45 37.50
CA LEU A 101 23.78 19.51 37.23
C LEU A 101 23.85 18.33 38.22
N ASP A 102 23.47 18.58 39.47
CA ASP A 102 23.14 17.52 40.43
C ASP A 102 21.63 17.53 40.68
N VAL A 103 20.84 16.96 39.76
CA VAL A 103 19.44 16.61 40.00
C VAL A 103 19.06 15.40 39.13
N ILE A 104 19.57 14.21 39.47
CA ILE A 104 18.82 12.94 39.45
C ILE A 104 19.54 11.99 40.43
N ASP A 105 18.98 11.81 41.63
CA ASP A 105 19.32 10.67 42.49
C ASP A 105 18.02 9.93 42.80
N GLY A 106 17.93 8.67 42.36
CA GLY A 106 16.91 7.71 42.77
C GLY A 106 15.62 7.65 41.95
N ALA A 107 15.54 6.66 41.06
CA ALA A 107 14.28 6.06 40.62
C ALA A 107 13.97 4.86 41.53
N GLU A 108 12.81 4.86 42.21
CA GLU A 108 12.28 3.67 42.88
C GLU A 108 11.43 2.84 41.89
N ALA A 109 11.78 1.56 41.76
CA ALA A 109 10.98 0.55 41.09
C ALA A 109 10.25 -0.28 42.17
N ASP A 110 8.93 -0.34 42.07
CA ASP A 110 8.08 -1.21 42.89
C ASP A 110 8.29 -2.68 42.46
N VAL A 111 8.96 -3.46 43.30
CA VAL A 111 9.04 -4.92 43.19
C VAL A 111 8.50 -5.52 44.48
N ASN A 112 7.25 -5.95 44.40
CA ASN A 112 6.57 -6.79 45.37
C ASN A 112 7.21 -8.19 45.41
N LEU A 113 8.08 -8.45 46.39
CA LEU A 113 8.48 -9.80 46.78
C LEU A 113 8.42 -9.95 48.30
N ARG A 114 7.47 -10.80 48.71
CA ARG A 114 7.30 -11.33 50.06
C ARG A 114 8.60 -12.01 50.52
N THR A 115 9.11 -11.67 51.70
CA THR A 115 9.33 -12.57 52.87
C THR A 115 10.32 -12.00 53.90
N ALA A 116 10.01 -12.28 55.18
CA ALA A 116 10.86 -12.25 56.39
C ALA A 116 11.43 -10.88 56.82
N SER A 117 10.80 -10.20 57.78
CA SER A 117 10.93 -10.38 59.24
C SER A 117 12.17 -9.71 59.83
N VAL A 118 11.92 -9.01 60.95
CA VAL A 118 12.83 -8.71 62.07
C VAL A 118 13.27 -7.23 62.24
N LEU A 119 12.78 -6.69 63.36
CA LEU A 119 13.31 -5.63 64.25
C LEU A 119 13.09 -4.14 63.94
N THR A 120 12.08 -3.61 64.63
CA THR A 120 12.05 -2.30 65.33
C THR A 120 13.23 -2.13 66.32
N PRO A 121 13.40 -1.03 67.11
CA PRO A 121 12.63 0.22 67.23
C PRO A 121 13.51 1.50 67.32
N ALA A 122 12.85 2.67 67.42
CA ALA A 122 12.99 3.69 68.48
C ALA A 122 12.69 5.08 67.89
N SER A 123 11.57 5.72 68.25
CA SER A 123 11.43 6.69 69.36
C SER A 123 12.12 8.02 68.98
N SER A 124 11.49 9.20 69.01
CA SER A 124 10.66 9.73 70.08
C SER A 124 10.21 11.18 69.75
N VAL A 125 8.99 11.55 70.20
CA VAL A 125 8.58 12.79 70.93
C VAL A 125 8.72 14.18 70.25
N LEU A 126 7.91 15.22 70.48
CA LEU A 126 6.62 15.52 71.13
C LEU A 126 6.33 17.03 70.89
N SER A 127 5.06 17.44 71.09
CA SER A 127 4.56 18.80 71.45
C SER A 127 4.35 19.81 70.31
N ALA A 128 3.11 20.26 70.00
CA ALA A 128 2.19 21.16 70.74
C ALA A 128 2.73 22.60 70.85
N SER A 129 2.02 23.72 70.61
CA SER A 129 0.59 24.07 70.50
C SER A 129 0.47 25.58 70.13
N ASP A 130 -0.69 25.99 69.56
CA ASP A 130 -1.32 27.35 69.58
C ASP A 130 -0.61 28.54 68.87
N THR A 131 -1.23 29.52 68.19
CA THR A 131 -2.59 30.10 68.23
C THR A 131 -2.84 31.02 67.00
N SER A 132 -4.08 31.04 66.45
CA SER A 132 -4.93 32.15 65.90
C SER A 132 -4.32 33.28 65.01
N THR A 133 -4.88 33.80 63.90
CA THR A 133 -6.26 34.29 63.62
C THR A 133 -6.50 34.63 62.12
N ALA A 134 -7.74 34.40 61.66
CA ALA A 134 -8.62 35.20 60.77
C ALA A 134 -8.53 35.16 59.21
N ASN A 135 -9.65 34.67 58.65
CA ASN A 135 -10.46 35.11 57.47
C ASN A 135 -9.77 35.30 56.10
N ASP A 136 -10.26 34.82 54.96
CA ASP A 136 -11.65 34.74 54.47
C ASP A 136 -11.77 33.69 53.34
N VAL A 137 -12.93 33.01 53.25
CA VAL A 137 -13.29 32.04 52.20
C VAL A 137 -14.54 32.53 51.48
N ILE A 138 -14.52 32.59 50.15
CA ILE A 138 -15.74 32.53 49.33
C ILE A 138 -15.49 31.55 48.18
N LEU A 139 -16.15 30.39 48.27
CA LEU A 139 -16.39 29.44 47.18
C LEU A 139 -17.86 29.58 46.81
N ASN A 140 -18.16 29.74 45.52
CA ASN A 140 -19.53 29.82 45.03
C ASN A 140 -20.00 28.45 44.52
N ASP A 141 -21.29 28.24 44.73
CA ASP A 141 -22.09 27.04 44.87
C ASP A 141 -22.80 26.66 43.56
N GLY A 142 -23.30 25.42 43.47
CA GLY A 142 -24.28 25.06 42.44
C GLY A 142 -24.25 23.62 41.95
N ALA A 143 -24.42 22.63 42.84
CA ALA A 143 -24.69 21.24 42.48
C ALA A 143 -26.22 20.96 42.42
N LEU A 144 -26.64 20.31 41.31
CA LEU A 144 -27.65 19.24 41.16
C LEU A 144 -29.01 19.30 41.88
N HIS A 145 -30.10 19.20 41.10
CA HIS A 145 -31.21 18.24 41.34
C HIS A 145 -32.01 17.91 40.05
N MET A 146 -32.27 16.61 39.83
CA MET A 146 -33.19 16.04 38.83
C MET A 146 -34.65 16.05 39.32
N ALA A 147 -35.63 16.22 38.42
CA ALA A 147 -36.90 15.47 38.40
C ALA A 147 -37.67 15.66 37.08
N VAL A 148 -38.17 14.55 36.53
CA VAL A 148 -39.09 14.41 35.38
C VAL A 148 -40.54 14.57 35.84
N VAL A 149 -41.39 15.31 35.11
CA VAL A 149 -42.85 15.06 34.99
C VAL A 149 -43.37 15.55 33.63
N ILE A 150 -44.10 14.66 32.96
CA ILE A 150 -44.87 14.81 31.72
C ILE A 150 -46.07 15.75 31.94
N GLY A 151 -46.40 16.62 30.97
CA GLY A 151 -47.61 17.43 31.03
C GLY A 151 -47.96 18.12 29.71
N THR A 152 -48.98 17.58 29.07
CA THR A 152 -49.66 18.01 27.84
C THR A 152 -50.36 19.38 27.94
N LEU A 153 -50.33 20.12 26.82
CA LEU A 153 -51.37 20.99 26.23
C LEU A 153 -52.07 22.06 27.11
N THR A 154 -51.95 23.33 26.71
CA THR A 154 -53.02 24.16 26.11
C THR A 154 -52.84 25.66 26.39
N SER A 155 -53.10 26.46 25.33
CA SER A 155 -53.68 27.82 25.33
C SER A 155 -52.97 28.92 26.13
N GLY A 156 -52.59 30.06 25.56
CA GLY A 156 -52.84 30.66 24.25
C GLY A 156 -52.63 32.16 24.38
N MET A 157 -52.22 32.83 23.31
CA MET A 157 -52.66 34.20 23.01
C MET A 157 -52.42 34.48 21.53
N LEU A 158 -53.53 34.52 20.81
CA LEU A 158 -53.69 35.16 19.51
C LEU A 158 -53.40 36.66 19.64
N ASP A 159 -52.80 37.23 18.60
CA ASP A 159 -53.09 38.59 18.19
C ASP A 159 -53.22 38.59 16.66
N VAL A 160 -54.46 38.57 16.18
CA VAL A 160 -54.82 38.78 14.77
C VAL A 160 -55.93 39.80 14.75
N ASP A 161 -55.63 40.88 14.06
CA ASP A 161 -56.44 42.05 13.86
C ASP A 161 -57.61 41.81 12.88
N HIS A 162 -58.66 42.63 13.09
CA HIS A 162 -59.74 43.05 12.18
C HIS A 162 -61.14 42.42 12.30
N GLU A 163 -62.02 43.28 12.80
CA GLU A 163 -63.46 43.48 12.58
C GLU A 163 -64.17 42.59 11.54
N SER A 164 -65.24 41.91 11.98
CA SER A 164 -66.63 42.23 11.60
C SER A 164 -67.62 41.13 12.03
N SER A 165 -68.56 41.55 12.89
CA SER A 165 -69.98 41.13 12.98
C SER A 165 -70.40 39.72 12.49
N THR A 166 -70.91 38.86 13.40
CA THR A 166 -72.36 38.58 13.60
C THR A 166 -72.63 37.19 14.24
N GLN A 167 -73.36 37.25 15.37
CA GLN A 167 -74.41 36.37 15.93
C GLN A 167 -74.45 34.83 15.76
N ILE A 168 -74.92 34.21 16.86
CA ILE A 168 -75.75 32.98 17.06
C ILE A 168 -75.00 31.98 17.98
N ALA A 169 -75.24 31.96 19.31
CA ALA A 169 -76.32 31.25 20.04
C ALA A 169 -76.33 29.73 19.68
N ASP A 170 -76.38 28.73 20.56
CA ASP A 170 -76.95 28.57 21.89
C ASP A 170 -76.61 27.12 22.36
N ALA A 171 -76.98 26.80 23.60
CA ALA A 171 -77.38 25.46 24.10
C ALA A 171 -76.25 24.49 24.51
N THR A 172 -75.93 24.36 25.83
CA THR A 172 -76.49 23.40 26.83
C THR A 172 -76.03 21.95 26.59
N SER A 173 -75.76 21.06 27.54
CA SER A 173 -75.66 20.97 29.00
C SER A 173 -75.46 19.46 29.26
N TYR A 174 -74.64 19.08 30.24
CA TYR A 174 -74.47 17.68 30.69
C TYR A 174 -75.79 17.04 31.18
N GLU A 175 -75.97 15.72 30.99
CA GLU A 175 -76.23 14.67 32.00
C GLU A 175 -76.01 13.30 31.30
N ASP A 176 -74.98 12.52 31.67
CA ASP A 176 -74.96 11.43 32.67
C ASP A 176 -75.93 10.27 32.39
N TYR A 177 -75.40 9.06 32.11
CA TYR A 177 -75.92 7.75 32.56
C TYR A 177 -74.93 6.61 32.20
N GLY A 178 -74.45 5.92 33.24
CA GLY A 178 -74.57 4.46 33.40
C GLY A 178 -73.85 3.53 32.42
N ALA A 179 -72.68 3.05 32.82
CA ALA A 179 -72.04 1.86 32.26
C ALA A 179 -72.79 0.58 32.67
N GLU A 180 -73.01 -0.32 31.70
CA GLU A 180 -72.77 -1.77 31.88
C GLU A 180 -72.78 -2.53 30.55
N LEU A 181 -71.84 -3.49 30.46
CA LEU A 181 -71.69 -4.55 29.44
C LEU A 181 -71.41 -4.11 28.01
N PHE A 182 -70.13 -4.03 27.64
CA PHE A 182 -69.46 -4.93 26.68
C PHE A 182 -67.96 -4.74 26.87
N GLY A 183 -67.26 -5.80 27.30
CA GLY A 183 -65.80 -5.83 27.29
C GLY A 183 -65.35 -5.94 25.85
N ASP A 184 -65.10 -4.78 25.24
CA ASP A 184 -64.45 -4.65 23.94
C ASP A 184 -62.97 -5.00 24.12
N VAL A 185 -62.69 -6.30 24.27
CA VAL A 185 -61.37 -6.82 23.92
C VAL A 185 -61.29 -6.71 22.41
N SER A 186 -60.55 -5.71 21.95
CA SER A 186 -60.21 -5.51 20.55
C SER A 186 -59.52 -6.75 20.00
N PHE A 187 -60.31 -7.67 19.43
CA PHE A 187 -59.80 -8.82 18.68
C PHE A 187 -58.91 -8.39 17.50
N LEU A 188 -58.97 -7.11 17.08
CA LEU A 188 -58.12 -6.52 16.05
C LEU A 188 -56.68 -6.22 16.51
N ASP A 189 -56.44 -5.99 17.81
CA ASP A 189 -55.07 -5.74 18.32
C ASP A 189 -54.29 -7.03 18.56
N LEU A 190 -54.98 -8.17 18.68
CA LEU A 190 -54.35 -9.50 18.74
C LEU A 190 -54.13 -10.13 17.36
N GLU A 191 -54.83 -9.67 16.31
CA GLU A 191 -54.76 -10.27 14.96
C GLU A 191 -53.77 -9.54 14.03
N ILE A 192 -53.31 -8.33 14.39
CA ILE A 192 -52.24 -7.58 13.69
C ILE A 192 -50.84 -7.88 14.27
N ALA A 193 -50.76 -8.64 15.37
CA ALA A 193 -49.49 -9.11 15.93
C ALA A 193 -48.97 -10.42 15.32
N ALA A 194 -49.62 -10.93 14.26
CA ALA A 194 -49.18 -12.11 13.52
C ALA A 194 -48.57 -11.71 12.18
N GLU A 195 -47.28 -12.02 12.03
CA GLU A 195 -46.45 -11.90 10.81
C GLU A 195 -45.85 -10.51 10.51
N GLU A 196 -45.10 -9.94 11.46
CA GLU A 196 -43.93 -9.17 11.02
C GLU A 196 -42.93 -10.15 10.37
N PRO A 197 -42.53 -9.96 9.10
CA PRO A 197 -41.60 -10.87 8.45
C PRO A 197 -40.27 -10.87 9.20
N PHE A 198 -39.81 -12.04 9.66
CA PHE A 198 -38.53 -12.18 10.33
C PHE A 198 -37.40 -11.72 9.40
N VAL A 199 -36.68 -10.66 9.79
CA VAL A 199 -35.50 -10.15 9.07
C VAL A 199 -34.26 -10.60 9.82
N PRO A 200 -33.45 -11.52 9.27
CA PRO A 200 -32.22 -11.97 9.92
C PRO A 200 -31.22 -10.81 10.09
N GLN A 201 -30.73 -10.63 11.32
CA GLN A 201 -29.73 -9.60 11.65
C GLN A 201 -28.33 -10.21 11.76
N TRP A 202 -27.31 -9.41 11.44
CA TRP A 202 -25.92 -9.79 11.66
C TRP A 202 -25.54 -9.60 13.12
N GLU A 203 -25.07 -10.67 13.75
CA GLU A 203 -24.51 -10.67 15.10
C GLU A 203 -23.02 -10.95 15.03
N THR A 204 -22.22 -10.23 15.82
CA THR A 204 -20.77 -10.44 15.93
C THR A 204 -20.46 -11.23 17.18
N HIS A 205 -19.84 -12.40 17.04
CA HIS A 205 -19.29 -13.16 18.18
C HIS A 205 -17.80 -12.90 18.32
N ILE A 206 -17.33 -12.71 19.56
CA ILE A 206 -15.90 -12.60 19.88
C ILE A 206 -15.49 -13.87 20.59
N VAL A 207 -14.53 -14.60 20.02
CA VAL A 207 -14.09 -15.89 20.53
C VAL A 207 -13.39 -15.74 21.87
N GLU A 208 -13.84 -16.51 22.86
CA GLU A 208 -13.26 -16.55 24.20
C GLU A 208 -12.10 -17.56 24.32
N SER A 209 -11.32 -17.45 25.39
CA SER A 209 -10.19 -18.36 25.64
C SER A 209 -10.67 -19.79 25.92
N GLY A 210 -10.25 -20.75 25.08
CA GLY A 210 -10.59 -22.16 25.21
C GLY A 210 -11.89 -22.58 24.53
N GLU A 211 -12.55 -21.65 23.85
CA GLU A 211 -13.74 -21.94 23.04
C GLU A 211 -13.37 -22.71 21.77
N THR A 212 -14.27 -23.58 21.31
CA THR A 212 -14.09 -24.39 20.09
C THR A 212 -15.28 -24.22 19.18
N PHE A 213 -15.04 -24.14 17.86
CA PHE A 213 -16.11 -23.96 16.88
C PHE A 213 -17.17 -25.05 16.97
N ALA A 214 -16.81 -26.31 17.22
CA ALA A 214 -17.79 -27.38 17.32
C ALA A 214 -18.80 -27.18 18.47
N VAL A 215 -18.34 -26.66 19.61
CA VAL A 215 -19.21 -26.39 20.77
C VAL A 215 -20.03 -25.12 20.55
N LEU A 216 -19.43 -24.07 20.00
CA LEU A 216 -20.13 -22.85 19.65
C LEU A 216 -21.22 -23.10 18.59
N ALA A 217 -20.86 -23.84 17.54
CA ALA A 217 -21.75 -24.13 16.43
C ALA A 217 -23.01 -24.86 16.89
N GLN A 218 -22.87 -25.79 17.84
CA GLN A 218 -23.99 -26.49 18.44
C GLN A 218 -24.85 -25.61 19.36
N ASN A 219 -24.22 -24.74 20.16
CA ASN A 219 -24.93 -23.98 21.20
C ASN A 219 -25.51 -22.65 20.70
N GLN A 220 -24.88 -22.00 19.72
CA GLN A 220 -25.24 -20.66 19.23
C GLN A 220 -25.61 -20.61 17.75
N LEU A 221 -25.12 -21.53 16.92
CA LEU A 221 -25.41 -21.50 15.47
C LEU A 221 -26.45 -22.55 15.04
N GLY A 222 -27.00 -23.31 15.99
CA GLY A 222 -27.99 -24.35 15.71
C GLY A 222 -27.49 -25.47 14.80
N LEU A 223 -26.16 -25.65 14.68
CA LEU A 223 -25.53 -26.65 13.81
C LEU A 223 -25.33 -27.98 14.55
N GLY A 224 -25.81 -29.07 13.96
CA GLY A 224 -25.55 -30.43 14.45
C GLY A 224 -24.09 -30.86 14.23
N TYR A 225 -23.64 -31.86 15.00
CA TYR A 225 -22.26 -32.37 14.89
C TYR A 225 -21.89 -32.87 13.48
N SER A 226 -22.83 -33.51 12.78
CA SER A 226 -22.62 -33.96 11.40
C SER A 226 -22.49 -32.80 10.41
N GLU A 227 -23.25 -31.73 10.61
CA GLU A 227 -23.23 -30.53 9.75
C GLU A 227 -21.91 -29.77 9.95
N VAL A 228 -21.44 -29.66 11.19
CA VAL A 228 -20.12 -29.09 11.51
C VAL A 228 -19.00 -29.85 10.82
N LEU A 229 -19.05 -31.19 10.80
CA LEU A 229 -18.04 -32.00 10.12
C LEU A 229 -18.07 -31.79 8.60
N THR A 230 -19.25 -31.81 7.99
CA THR A 230 -19.40 -31.52 6.55
C THR A 230 -18.87 -30.14 6.21
N LEU A 231 -19.22 -29.12 7.01
CA LEU A 231 -18.73 -27.76 6.83
C LEU A 231 -17.21 -27.67 6.95
N LEU A 232 -16.60 -28.38 7.91
CA LEU A 232 -15.14 -28.39 8.07
C LEU A 232 -14.42 -29.06 6.90
N ASP A 233 -15.05 -30.03 6.22
CA ASP A 233 -14.49 -30.69 5.04
C ASP A 233 -14.62 -29.82 3.78
N ASP A 234 -15.69 -29.03 3.66
CA ASP A 234 -15.96 -28.20 2.48
C ASP A 234 -15.22 -26.85 2.52
N VAL A 235 -14.88 -26.32 3.71
CA VAL A 235 -14.17 -25.04 3.84
C VAL A 235 -12.74 -25.12 3.28
N PRO A 236 -12.32 -24.18 2.39
CA PRO A 236 -10.99 -24.19 1.76
C PRO A 236 -9.81 -24.21 2.75
N ASP A 237 -10.00 -23.60 3.92
CA ASP A 237 -9.01 -23.56 5.00
C ASP A 237 -9.65 -23.94 6.35
N PRO A 238 -9.72 -25.24 6.69
CA PRO A 238 -10.37 -25.72 7.92
C PRO A 238 -9.73 -25.15 9.21
N LYS A 239 -8.51 -24.60 9.11
CA LYS A 239 -7.83 -23.95 10.24
C LYS A 239 -8.53 -22.65 10.66
N MET A 240 -9.27 -22.01 9.76
CA MET A 240 -10.04 -20.80 10.09
C MET A 240 -11.10 -21.08 11.16
N LEU A 241 -11.70 -22.27 11.14
CA LEU A 241 -12.71 -22.70 12.10
C LEU A 241 -12.12 -23.47 13.30
N THR A 242 -10.96 -24.12 13.14
CA THR A 242 -10.39 -24.99 14.20
C THR A 242 -9.28 -24.33 15.03
N GLN A 243 -8.62 -23.29 14.52
CA GLN A 243 -7.52 -22.60 15.20
C GLN A 243 -7.91 -21.21 15.67
N TRP A 244 -8.98 -21.12 16.45
CA TRP A 244 -9.38 -19.85 17.03
C TRP A 244 -8.43 -19.41 18.14
N ARG A 245 -8.10 -18.11 18.11
CA ARG A 245 -7.43 -17.44 19.21
C ARG A 245 -8.43 -16.53 19.90
N ALA A 246 -8.28 -16.37 21.22
CA ALA A 246 -9.09 -15.43 21.97
C ALA A 246 -9.00 -14.03 21.34
N GLY A 247 -10.14 -13.38 21.14
CA GLY A 247 -10.25 -12.06 20.51
C GLY A 247 -10.45 -12.05 19.00
N HIS A 248 -10.45 -13.20 18.32
CA HIS A 248 -10.96 -13.28 16.94
C HIS A 248 -12.47 -13.03 16.94
N SER A 249 -12.99 -12.37 15.91
CA SER A 249 -14.43 -12.19 15.73
C SER A 249 -14.92 -12.71 14.39
N PHE A 250 -16.18 -13.12 14.36
CA PHE A 250 -16.88 -13.46 13.13
C PHE A 250 -18.33 -12.99 13.24
N ASP A 251 -18.95 -12.78 12.09
CA ASP A 251 -20.35 -12.36 12.02
C ASP A 251 -21.21 -13.53 11.57
N TYR A 252 -22.41 -13.66 12.11
CA TYR A 252 -23.36 -14.70 11.71
C TYR A 252 -24.79 -14.16 11.67
N GLN A 253 -25.65 -14.87 10.94
CA GLN A 253 -27.09 -14.63 10.86
C GLN A 253 -27.82 -15.94 11.13
N LEU A 254 -28.87 -15.88 11.95
CA LEU A 254 -29.73 -17.01 12.26
C LEU A 254 -31.11 -16.84 11.60
N ASP A 255 -31.77 -17.94 11.27
CA ASP A 255 -33.19 -17.94 10.91
C ASP A 255 -34.11 -17.82 12.13
N GLU A 256 -35.42 -17.77 11.90
CA GLU A 256 -36.45 -17.69 12.95
C GLU A 256 -36.37 -18.88 13.94
N ASP A 257 -35.85 -20.02 13.48
CA ASP A 257 -35.68 -21.25 14.28
C ASP A 257 -34.32 -21.30 15.02
N GLY A 258 -33.48 -20.27 14.89
CA GLY A 258 -32.15 -20.21 15.51
C GLY A 258 -31.07 -21.04 14.81
N ARG A 259 -31.29 -21.43 13.55
CA ARG A 259 -30.30 -22.16 12.73
C ARG A 259 -29.50 -21.19 11.87
N LEU A 260 -28.24 -21.54 11.63
CA LEU A 260 -27.35 -20.72 10.81
C LEU A 260 -27.88 -20.55 9.37
N LEU A 261 -28.11 -19.29 8.99
CA LEU A 261 -28.34 -18.86 7.61
C LEU A 261 -27.03 -18.50 6.92
N SER A 262 -26.25 -17.62 7.56
CA SER A 262 -25.02 -17.09 6.97
C SER A 262 -23.95 -16.91 8.03
N LEU A 263 -22.70 -17.25 7.73
CA LEU A 263 -21.53 -16.98 8.57
C LEU A 263 -20.44 -16.31 7.74
N ARG A 264 -19.97 -15.16 8.22
CA ARG A 264 -18.90 -14.39 7.60
C ARG A 264 -17.68 -14.37 8.51
N MET A 265 -16.56 -14.85 8.01
CA MET A 265 -15.30 -14.87 8.73
C MET A 265 -14.16 -14.30 7.88
N MET A 266 -13.51 -13.25 8.38
CA MET A 266 -12.36 -12.64 7.72
C MET A 266 -11.08 -13.41 8.08
N LYS A 267 -10.30 -13.81 7.07
CA LYS A 267 -8.97 -14.42 7.27
C LYS A 267 -7.91 -13.37 7.55
N ASN A 268 -8.01 -12.25 6.85
CA ASN A 268 -7.22 -11.05 7.02
C ASN A 268 -8.14 -9.85 6.73
N THR A 269 -7.62 -8.62 6.74
CA THR A 269 -8.43 -7.41 6.52
C THR A 269 -9.08 -7.32 5.13
N ARG A 270 -8.60 -8.08 4.13
CA ARG A 270 -9.08 -8.13 2.74
C ARG A 270 -9.90 -9.38 2.42
N ASP A 271 -9.34 -10.56 2.68
CA ASP A 271 -9.92 -11.84 2.31
C ASP A 271 -10.70 -12.46 3.47
N GLY A 272 -11.85 -13.04 3.15
CA GLY A 272 -12.66 -13.81 4.07
C GLY A 272 -13.42 -14.91 3.37
N VAL A 273 -14.24 -15.59 4.16
CA VAL A 273 -15.15 -16.63 3.71
C VAL A 273 -16.54 -16.26 4.18
N LEU A 274 -17.50 -16.37 3.26
CA LEU A 274 -18.92 -16.29 3.52
C LEU A 274 -19.51 -17.69 3.29
N ILE A 275 -20.13 -18.22 4.33
CA ILE A 275 -20.84 -19.50 4.33
C ILE A 275 -22.32 -19.14 4.32
N GLU A 276 -23.07 -19.61 3.34
CA GLU A 276 -24.51 -19.38 3.20
C GLU A 276 -25.24 -20.70 3.10
N ARG A 277 -26.40 -20.81 3.74
CA ARG A 277 -27.24 -22.00 3.66
C ARG A 277 -28.02 -21.99 2.34
N GLU A 278 -27.73 -22.93 1.45
CA GLU A 278 -28.49 -23.22 0.24
C GLU A 278 -29.19 -24.58 0.42
N ASP A 279 -30.51 -24.57 0.58
CA ASP A 279 -31.33 -25.74 0.92
C ASP A 279 -30.85 -26.46 2.20
N ASP A 280 -30.25 -27.65 2.04
CA ASP A 280 -29.70 -28.51 3.10
C ASP A 280 -28.15 -28.55 3.08
N GLN A 281 -27.51 -27.68 2.31
CA GLN A 281 -26.04 -27.59 2.20
C GLN A 281 -25.55 -26.17 2.47
N TYR A 282 -24.27 -26.06 2.79
CA TYR A 282 -23.62 -24.77 3.02
C TYR A 282 -22.74 -24.43 1.81
N ALA A 283 -23.13 -23.41 1.06
CA ALA A 283 -22.35 -22.84 -0.02
C ALA A 283 -21.24 -21.96 0.58
N ILE A 284 -20.01 -22.13 0.09
CA ILE A 284 -18.84 -21.44 0.63
C ILE A 284 -18.27 -20.54 -0.45
N ASN A 285 -18.42 -19.24 -0.23
CA ASN A 285 -17.98 -18.20 -1.14
C ASN A 285 -16.79 -17.45 -0.53
N SER A 286 -15.71 -17.29 -1.30
CA SER A 286 -14.65 -16.37 -0.90
C SER A 286 -15.15 -14.94 -1.04
N ILE A 287 -15.01 -14.16 0.02
CA ILE A 287 -15.31 -12.73 0.00
C ILE A 287 -14.04 -11.91 0.04
N GLU A 288 -14.03 -10.83 -0.72
CA GLU A 288 -12.93 -9.88 -0.76
C GLU A 288 -13.49 -8.49 -0.46
N ARG A 289 -12.96 -7.84 0.57
CA ARG A 289 -13.26 -6.46 0.88
C ARG A 289 -12.44 -5.58 -0.05
N LYS A 290 -13.13 -4.74 -0.83
CA LYS A 290 -12.47 -3.75 -1.69
C LYS A 290 -11.93 -2.62 -0.83
N GLY A 291 -10.63 -2.37 -0.93
CA GLY A 291 -10.00 -1.19 -0.36
C GLY A 291 -10.08 0.02 -1.26
N GLU A 292 -9.86 1.18 -0.67
CA GLU A 292 -9.66 2.41 -1.41
C GLU A 292 -8.17 2.54 -1.76
N PRO A 293 -7.80 2.67 -3.05
CA PRO A 293 -6.41 2.83 -3.43
C PRO A 293 -5.91 4.20 -2.97
N VAL A 294 -4.89 4.21 -2.12
CA VAL A 294 -4.24 5.43 -1.64
C VAL A 294 -2.79 5.45 -2.07
N GLN A 295 -2.35 6.58 -2.60
CA GLN A 295 -0.95 6.80 -2.97
C GLN A 295 -0.26 7.63 -1.89
N ARG A 296 0.95 7.23 -1.51
CA ARG A 296 1.76 7.89 -0.50
C ARG A 296 3.18 8.11 -0.98
N LEU A 297 3.67 9.33 -0.77
CA LEU A 297 5.06 9.69 -1.03
C LEU A 297 5.89 9.56 0.24
N TYR A 298 6.94 8.75 0.15
CA TYR A 298 7.94 8.58 1.19
C TYR A 298 9.25 9.22 0.73
N ALA A 299 9.82 10.10 1.55
CA ALA A 299 11.10 10.72 1.28
C ALA A 299 12.06 10.50 2.44
N GLY A 300 13.34 10.31 2.13
CA GLY A 300 14.37 10.07 3.14
C GLY A 300 15.76 10.41 2.66
N THR A 301 16.70 10.39 3.61
CA THR A 301 18.13 10.53 3.32
C THR A 301 18.86 9.27 3.75
N VAL A 302 19.88 8.88 2.97
CA VAL A 302 20.66 7.69 3.26
C VAL A 302 21.59 7.98 4.44
N SER A 303 21.42 7.22 5.51
CA SER A 303 22.28 7.22 6.69
C SER A 303 22.64 5.78 7.04
N GLY A 304 23.80 5.33 6.56
CA GLY A 304 24.25 3.94 6.74
C GLY A 304 23.72 3.03 5.64
N SER A 305 22.89 2.05 6.00
CA SER A 305 22.34 1.09 5.03
C SER A 305 21.08 1.66 4.38
N PHE A 306 21.02 1.70 3.04
CA PHE A 306 19.86 2.18 2.30
C PHE A 306 18.54 1.55 2.77
N ALA A 307 18.49 0.22 2.91
CA ALA A 307 17.29 -0.47 3.38
C ALA A 307 16.82 -0.02 4.77
N ARG A 308 17.74 0.32 5.70
CA ARG A 308 17.38 0.83 7.02
C ARG A 308 16.87 2.27 6.96
N SER A 309 17.48 3.09 6.11
CA SER A 309 17.01 4.45 5.85
C SER A 309 15.61 4.45 5.22
N ALA A 310 15.36 3.58 4.24
CA ALA A 310 14.04 3.40 3.64
C ALA A 310 13.00 2.89 4.65
N GLN A 311 13.36 1.93 5.51
CA GLN A 311 12.45 1.46 6.54
C GLN A 311 12.09 2.56 7.56
N SER A 312 13.05 3.45 7.88
CA SER A 312 12.80 4.56 8.81
C SER A 312 11.84 5.63 8.28
N THR A 313 11.52 5.65 6.98
CA THR A 313 10.50 6.55 6.44
C THR A 313 9.07 6.05 6.66
N GLY A 314 8.89 4.84 7.22
CA GLY A 314 7.58 4.20 7.39
C GLY A 314 7.18 3.26 6.25
N LEU A 315 8.09 2.99 5.29
CA LEU A 315 7.86 1.97 4.28
C LEU A 315 7.78 0.57 4.91
N ASN A 316 6.81 -0.22 4.45
CA ASN A 316 6.71 -1.61 4.87
C ASN A 316 7.86 -2.47 4.31
N SER A 317 8.09 -3.62 4.95
CA SER A 317 9.25 -4.48 4.65
C SER A 317 9.25 -5.02 3.21
N SER A 318 8.07 -5.30 2.64
CA SER A 318 7.92 -5.74 1.26
C SER A 318 8.33 -4.64 0.27
N SER A 319 7.87 -3.40 0.48
CA SER A 319 8.23 -2.26 -0.36
C SER A 319 9.70 -1.92 -0.26
N VAL A 320 10.31 -1.98 0.94
CA VAL A 320 11.77 -1.78 1.11
C VAL A 320 12.57 -2.83 0.33
N THR A 321 12.12 -4.09 0.36
CA THR A 321 12.78 -5.18 -0.38
C THR A 321 12.66 -4.97 -1.88
N ALA A 322 11.45 -4.69 -2.37
CA ALA A 322 11.18 -4.41 -3.79
C ALA A 322 12.00 -3.20 -4.29
N LEU A 323 12.01 -2.11 -3.53
CA LEU A 323 12.80 -0.91 -3.80
C LEU A 323 14.30 -1.21 -3.87
N THR A 324 14.82 -1.97 -2.91
CA THR A 324 16.23 -2.35 -2.86
C THR A 324 16.62 -3.20 -4.06
N GLN A 325 15.79 -4.19 -4.44
CA GLN A 325 16.02 -5.03 -5.62
C GLN A 325 15.95 -4.23 -6.92
N LEU A 326 15.01 -3.29 -7.02
CA LEU A 326 14.84 -2.41 -8.17
C LEU A 326 16.09 -1.55 -8.40
N LEU A 327 16.54 -0.83 -7.36
CA LEU A 327 17.68 0.06 -7.45
C LEU A 327 19.00 -0.70 -7.63
N GLN A 328 19.15 -1.91 -7.06
CA GLN A 328 20.33 -2.76 -7.24
C GLN A 328 20.63 -3.11 -8.70
N LYS A 329 19.64 -3.01 -9.61
CA LYS A 329 19.87 -3.26 -11.04
C LYS A 329 20.83 -2.27 -11.68
N LYS A 330 20.90 -1.04 -11.18
CA LYS A 330 21.79 0.02 -11.69
C LYS A 330 22.73 0.59 -10.62
N LEU A 331 22.43 0.40 -9.33
CA LEU A 331 23.13 1.01 -8.20
C LEU A 331 23.76 -0.02 -7.26
N ASP A 332 25.08 -0.02 -7.13
CA ASP A 332 25.79 -0.81 -6.11
C ASP A 332 25.80 -0.04 -4.80
N PHE A 333 24.85 -0.34 -3.89
CA PHE A 333 24.71 0.36 -2.61
C PHE A 333 25.97 0.40 -1.74
N ARG A 334 26.91 -0.54 -1.92
CA ARG A 334 28.15 -0.54 -1.14
C ARG A 334 29.16 0.47 -1.67
N ARG A 335 29.06 0.83 -2.94
CA ARG A 335 30.05 1.66 -3.65
C ARG A 335 29.52 3.03 -4.00
N ASP A 336 28.29 3.09 -4.49
CA ASP A 336 27.72 4.27 -5.14
C ASP A 336 26.93 5.11 -4.13
N SER A 337 26.29 4.46 -3.16
CA SER A 337 25.56 5.16 -2.10
C SER A 337 26.49 5.87 -1.12
N ARG A 338 26.14 7.10 -0.76
CA ARG A 338 26.82 7.95 0.21
C ARG A 338 25.86 8.45 1.27
N ARG A 339 26.42 8.77 2.44
CA ARG A 339 25.64 9.39 3.52
C ARG A 339 25.21 10.78 3.04
N GLY A 340 23.91 11.05 3.09
CA GLY A 340 23.32 12.30 2.61
C GLY A 340 22.66 12.22 1.23
N ASP A 341 22.81 11.09 0.51
CA ASP A 341 22.02 10.84 -0.70
C ASP A 341 20.52 10.88 -0.37
N ARG A 342 19.70 11.39 -1.28
CA ARG A 342 18.26 11.58 -1.08
C ARG A 342 17.50 10.57 -1.92
N PHE A 343 16.38 10.10 -1.39
CA PHE A 343 15.48 9.25 -2.17
C PHE A 343 14.02 9.61 -1.88
N GLN A 344 13.19 9.46 -2.91
CA GLN A 344 11.75 9.61 -2.88
C GLN A 344 11.13 8.38 -3.52
N VAL A 345 10.05 7.88 -2.92
CA VAL A 345 9.36 6.66 -3.34
C VAL A 345 7.87 6.91 -3.28
N LEU A 346 7.21 6.79 -4.42
CA LEU A 346 5.75 6.81 -4.48
C LEU A 346 5.25 5.36 -4.40
N VAL A 347 4.40 5.09 -3.43
CA VAL A 347 3.81 3.77 -3.19
C VAL A 347 2.29 3.89 -3.24
N GLU A 348 1.66 2.97 -3.96
CA GLU A 348 0.21 2.76 -3.92
C GLU A 348 -0.10 1.59 -3.00
N SER A 349 -1.11 1.73 -2.16
CA SER A 349 -1.58 0.69 -1.24
C SER A 349 -3.10 0.77 -1.11
N ASP A 350 -3.75 -0.35 -0.87
CA ASP A 350 -5.18 -0.37 -0.61
C ASP A 350 -5.43 -0.10 0.88
N MET A 351 -6.24 0.92 1.19
CA MET A 351 -6.65 1.22 2.56
C MET A 351 -7.95 0.49 2.90
N ILE A 352 -7.90 -0.34 3.94
CA ILE A 352 -9.04 -1.11 4.44
C ILE A 352 -9.09 -0.97 5.95
N GLU A 353 -10.18 -0.39 6.49
CA GLU A 353 -10.38 -0.19 7.95
C GLU A 353 -9.19 0.53 8.64
N GLY A 354 -8.55 1.46 7.93
CA GLY A 354 -7.39 2.21 8.43
C GLY A 354 -6.04 1.50 8.28
N GLU A 355 -6.03 0.23 7.88
CA GLU A 355 -4.80 -0.51 7.55
C GLU A 355 -4.45 -0.35 6.06
N THR A 356 -3.15 -0.28 5.75
CA THR A 356 -2.67 -0.31 4.36
C THR A 356 -2.19 -1.70 3.96
N LEU A 357 -2.81 -2.24 2.92
CA LEU A 357 -2.51 -3.55 2.33
C LEU A 357 -1.99 -3.39 0.90
N ASP A 358 -1.47 -4.48 0.35
CA ASP A 358 -1.09 -4.62 -1.06
C ASP A 358 -0.24 -3.48 -1.64
N SER A 359 0.74 -3.05 -0.85
CA SER A 359 1.61 -1.95 -1.24
C SER A 359 2.48 -2.30 -2.44
N ARG A 360 2.45 -1.45 -3.45
CA ARG A 360 3.26 -1.53 -4.67
C ARG A 360 3.99 -0.22 -4.92
N VAL A 361 5.25 -0.32 -5.34
CA VAL A 361 6.06 0.85 -5.68
C VAL A 361 5.68 1.33 -7.09
N LEU A 362 5.24 2.58 -7.21
CA LEU A 362 4.90 3.21 -8.49
C LEU A 362 6.09 3.92 -9.13
N ALA A 363 6.84 4.68 -8.33
CA ALA A 363 8.01 5.40 -8.82
C ALA A 363 9.05 5.60 -7.74
N VAL A 364 10.30 5.76 -8.18
CA VAL A 364 11.45 6.00 -7.32
C VAL A 364 12.32 7.04 -7.96
N LYS A 365 12.75 8.01 -7.15
CA LYS A 365 13.78 8.98 -7.51
C LYS A 365 14.89 8.88 -6.48
N TYR A 366 16.07 8.50 -6.93
CA TYR A 366 17.29 8.48 -6.15
C TYR A 366 18.20 9.59 -6.65
N GLN A 367 18.65 10.43 -5.73
CA GLN A 367 19.55 11.55 -6.00
C GLN A 367 20.80 11.38 -5.14
N GLY A 368 21.92 11.06 -5.78
CA GLY A 368 23.16 10.76 -5.08
C GLY A 368 24.36 11.46 -5.70
N GLU A 369 25.42 11.63 -4.92
CA GLU A 369 26.64 12.32 -5.39
C GLU A 369 27.25 11.68 -6.65
N ARG A 370 27.08 10.36 -6.79
CA ARG A 370 27.71 9.55 -7.86
C ARG A 370 26.76 9.11 -8.95
N MET A 371 25.46 9.14 -8.69
CA MET A 371 24.45 8.63 -9.60
C MET A 371 23.07 9.14 -9.21
N ASP A 372 22.35 9.59 -10.22
CA ASP A 372 20.93 9.90 -10.14
C ASP A 372 20.15 8.87 -10.95
N LEU A 373 19.01 8.44 -10.41
CA LEU A 373 18.17 7.43 -11.04
C LEU A 373 16.70 7.71 -10.74
N THR A 374 15.93 7.97 -11.79
CA THR A 374 14.47 8.08 -11.72
C THR A 374 13.85 6.95 -12.50
N VAL A 375 12.90 6.24 -11.89
CA VAL A 375 12.24 5.08 -12.48
C VAL A 375 10.76 5.08 -12.16
N VAL A 376 9.96 4.67 -13.13
CA VAL A 376 8.50 4.64 -13.06
C VAL A 376 8.00 3.28 -13.52
N ARG A 377 7.02 2.75 -12.81
CA ARG A 377 6.30 1.52 -13.15
C ARG A 377 5.31 1.79 -14.28
N ASN A 378 5.39 1.00 -15.34
CA ASN A 378 4.42 0.98 -16.42
C ASN A 378 3.20 0.12 -15.99
N ALA A 379 1.97 0.62 -16.15
CA ALA A 379 0.78 -0.15 -15.74
C ALA A 379 0.47 -1.32 -16.68
N THR A 380 1.00 -1.31 -17.91
CA THR A 380 0.68 -2.33 -18.91
C THR A 380 1.42 -3.64 -18.67
N ASP A 381 2.69 -3.58 -18.26
CA ASP A 381 3.56 -4.75 -18.11
C ASP A 381 4.15 -4.91 -16.71
N ASP A 382 3.81 -4.01 -15.79
CA ASP A 382 4.25 -3.99 -14.39
C ASP A 382 5.77 -3.83 -14.19
N LYS A 383 6.50 -3.47 -15.28
CA LYS A 383 7.95 -3.26 -15.28
C LYS A 383 8.31 -1.81 -15.04
N PHE A 384 9.57 -1.58 -14.65
CA PHE A 384 10.10 -0.26 -14.37
C PHE A 384 11.00 0.23 -15.51
N TYR A 385 10.75 1.46 -15.94
CA TYR A 385 11.49 2.15 -16.98
C TYR A 385 11.95 3.52 -16.48
N THR A 386 12.99 4.08 -17.10
CA THR A 386 13.32 5.50 -16.93
C THR A 386 12.24 6.37 -17.60
N PRO A 387 12.14 7.67 -17.29
CA PRO A 387 11.18 8.57 -17.95
C PRO A 387 11.30 8.59 -19.49
N GLU A 388 12.49 8.29 -20.02
CA GLU A 388 12.78 8.18 -21.45
C GLU A 388 12.40 6.81 -22.03
N GLY A 389 11.83 5.89 -21.24
CA GLY A 389 11.43 4.54 -21.64
C GLY A 389 12.55 3.51 -21.63
N GLY A 390 13.72 3.82 -21.04
CA GLY A 390 14.83 2.88 -20.94
C GLY A 390 14.59 1.79 -19.90
N SER A 391 14.85 0.52 -20.23
CA SER A 391 14.73 -0.56 -19.25
C SER A 391 15.88 -0.55 -18.24
N LEU A 392 15.56 -0.94 -17.00
CA LEU A 392 16.55 -1.10 -15.93
C LEU A 392 17.29 -2.42 -15.99
N ASP A 393 16.78 -3.40 -16.74
CA ASP A 393 17.43 -4.69 -16.84
C ASP A 393 18.81 -4.53 -17.51
N PRO A 394 19.86 -5.22 -17.00
CA PRO A 394 21.17 -5.15 -17.62
C PRO A 394 21.09 -5.62 -19.07
N ALA A 395 21.38 -4.73 -20.01
CA ALA A 395 21.42 -5.08 -21.42
C ALA A 395 22.49 -6.15 -21.67
N PHE A 396 22.09 -7.30 -22.20
CA PHE A 396 23.02 -8.37 -22.54
C PHE A 396 22.91 -8.73 -24.02
N ALA A 397 23.81 -8.20 -24.83
CA ALA A 397 23.88 -8.52 -26.24
C ALA A 397 24.18 -10.02 -26.44
N ARG A 398 23.39 -10.68 -27.27
CA ARG A 398 23.55 -12.12 -27.52
C ARG A 398 24.87 -12.45 -28.23
N ARG A 399 25.43 -11.51 -28.99
CA ARG A 399 26.67 -11.69 -29.77
C ARG A 399 27.71 -10.67 -29.31
N PRO A 400 28.97 -11.09 -29.06
CA PRO A 400 30.04 -10.20 -28.60
C PRO A 400 30.84 -9.59 -29.75
N PHE A 401 30.17 -9.22 -30.85
CA PHE A 401 30.80 -8.63 -32.04
C PHE A 401 29.73 -7.98 -32.92
N GLU A 402 30.17 -7.07 -33.79
CA GLU A 402 29.33 -6.46 -34.80
C GLU A 402 29.33 -7.28 -36.11
N GLY A 403 28.22 -7.22 -36.84
CA GLY A 403 28.06 -7.88 -38.13
C GLY A 403 27.58 -9.35 -38.04
N SER A 404 27.65 -10.03 -39.18
CA SER A 404 27.18 -11.42 -39.32
C SER A 404 28.34 -12.35 -39.60
N TYR A 405 28.62 -13.25 -38.66
CA TYR A 405 29.57 -14.34 -38.81
C TYR A 405 28.84 -15.67 -38.72
N ARG A 406 29.33 -16.65 -39.49
CA ARG A 406 28.75 -18.00 -39.52
C ARG A 406 29.03 -18.70 -38.21
N LEU A 407 27.99 -19.24 -37.60
CA LEU A 407 28.09 -20.15 -36.48
C LEU A 407 28.62 -21.51 -36.99
N SER A 408 29.86 -21.85 -36.62
CA SER A 408 30.55 -23.05 -37.11
C SER A 408 30.33 -24.27 -36.22
N SER A 409 30.07 -24.07 -34.93
CA SER A 409 29.79 -25.14 -33.96
C SER A 409 28.88 -24.61 -32.85
N ASN A 410 27.83 -25.36 -32.53
CA ASN A 410 26.85 -24.99 -31.50
C ASN A 410 27.30 -25.47 -30.11
N PHE A 411 26.77 -24.86 -29.06
CA PHE A 411 26.79 -25.43 -27.72
C PHE A 411 26.20 -26.85 -27.74
N ASN A 412 26.93 -27.82 -27.20
CA ASN A 412 26.49 -29.21 -27.14
C ASN A 412 27.14 -29.94 -25.97
N PRO A 413 26.43 -30.11 -24.84
CA PRO A 413 26.96 -30.78 -23.65
C PRO A 413 27.18 -32.28 -23.87
N GLN A 414 26.55 -32.87 -24.89
CA GLN A 414 26.61 -34.30 -25.20
C GLN A 414 27.46 -34.61 -26.44
N ARG A 415 28.26 -33.64 -26.95
CA ARG A 415 29.10 -33.84 -28.14
C ARG A 415 30.03 -35.03 -27.92
N LYS A 416 29.99 -36.02 -28.82
CA LYS A 416 30.88 -37.20 -28.79
C LYS A 416 32.13 -36.94 -29.61
N HIS A 417 33.29 -37.34 -29.08
CA HIS A 417 34.53 -37.33 -29.85
C HIS A 417 34.48 -38.42 -30.94
N PRO A 418 34.75 -38.10 -32.22
CA PRO A 418 34.52 -39.02 -33.34
C PRO A 418 35.34 -40.31 -33.26
N VAL A 419 36.57 -40.22 -32.74
CA VAL A 419 37.48 -41.37 -32.62
C VAL A 419 37.24 -42.20 -31.35
N THR A 420 37.13 -41.56 -30.17
CA THR A 420 37.09 -42.26 -28.88
C THR A 420 35.67 -42.55 -28.39
N GLY A 421 34.64 -41.98 -29.02
CA GLY A 421 33.24 -42.12 -28.64
C GLY A 421 32.85 -41.47 -27.30
N ARG A 422 33.82 -40.97 -26.54
CA ARG A 422 33.61 -40.33 -25.23
C ARG A 422 32.93 -38.97 -25.40
N ILE A 423 32.12 -38.61 -24.41
CA ILE A 423 31.51 -37.28 -24.34
C ILE A 423 32.61 -36.25 -24.08
N SER A 424 32.71 -35.28 -24.99
CA SER A 424 33.60 -34.13 -24.94
C SER A 424 32.75 -32.87 -25.17
N PRO A 425 32.12 -32.34 -24.10
CA PRO A 425 31.18 -31.23 -24.19
C PRO A 425 31.75 -30.04 -24.96
N HIS A 426 30.89 -29.37 -25.70
CA HIS A 426 31.16 -28.06 -26.27
C HIS A 426 30.39 -27.02 -25.45
N ASN A 427 31.08 -26.38 -24.50
CA ASN A 427 30.48 -25.50 -23.49
C ASN A 427 30.30 -24.05 -23.97
N GLY A 428 30.47 -23.81 -25.27
CA GLY A 428 30.32 -22.52 -25.90
C GLY A 428 29.79 -22.64 -27.32
N THR A 429 29.85 -21.53 -28.03
CA THR A 429 29.46 -21.42 -29.43
C THR A 429 30.65 -20.88 -30.22
N ASP A 430 30.92 -21.50 -31.37
CA ASP A 430 32.00 -21.09 -32.25
C ASP A 430 31.49 -20.25 -33.41
N PHE A 431 32.11 -19.10 -33.60
CA PHE A 431 31.86 -18.21 -34.73
C PHE A 431 33.09 -18.15 -35.62
N ALA A 432 32.98 -18.63 -36.85
CA ALA A 432 34.06 -18.56 -37.82
C ALA A 432 34.25 -17.10 -38.26
N MET A 433 35.43 -16.55 -37.98
CA MET A 433 35.76 -15.15 -38.26
C MET A 433 37.26 -14.97 -38.54
N PRO A 434 37.65 -14.01 -39.39
CA PRO A 434 39.06 -13.71 -39.63
C PRO A 434 39.81 -13.37 -38.34
N ILE A 435 41.13 -13.59 -38.33
CA ILE A 435 41.98 -13.12 -37.24
C ILE A 435 41.94 -11.60 -37.21
N GLY A 436 41.77 -11.01 -36.03
CA GLY A 436 41.77 -9.56 -35.86
C GLY A 436 40.37 -8.93 -35.82
N THR A 437 39.29 -9.71 -35.96
CA THR A 437 37.92 -9.21 -35.80
C THR A 437 37.73 -8.66 -34.38
N PRO A 438 37.23 -7.42 -34.22
CA PRO A 438 36.91 -6.86 -32.92
C PRO A 438 35.88 -7.68 -32.14
N ILE A 439 36.20 -7.99 -30.89
CA ILE A 439 35.29 -8.63 -29.93
C ILE A 439 34.90 -7.58 -28.90
N THR A 440 33.61 -7.43 -28.67
CA THR A 440 33.00 -6.46 -27.75
C THR A 440 32.37 -7.15 -26.54
N ALA A 441 32.27 -6.42 -25.43
CA ALA A 441 31.60 -6.89 -24.24
C ALA A 441 30.07 -6.92 -24.45
N PRO A 442 29.39 -8.05 -24.22
CA PRO A 442 27.95 -8.16 -24.42
C PRO A 442 27.16 -7.43 -23.34
N ALA A 443 27.76 -7.19 -22.18
CA ALA A 443 27.19 -6.43 -21.06
C ALA A 443 28.33 -5.77 -20.28
N ALA A 444 28.00 -4.74 -19.51
CA ALA A 444 28.93 -4.14 -18.57
C ALA A 444 29.43 -5.17 -17.54
N GLY A 445 30.63 -4.98 -17.00
CA GLY A 445 31.19 -5.92 -16.04
C GLY A 445 32.62 -5.62 -15.61
N ARG A 446 33.27 -6.64 -15.05
CA ARG A 446 34.68 -6.59 -14.64
C ARG A 446 35.44 -7.78 -15.19
N VAL A 447 36.61 -7.52 -15.77
CA VAL A 447 37.52 -8.55 -16.25
C VAL A 447 38.04 -9.36 -15.06
N GLU A 448 37.61 -10.62 -14.96
CA GLU A 448 38.01 -11.53 -13.88
C GLU A 448 39.39 -12.15 -14.17
N LYS A 449 39.68 -12.43 -15.45
CA LYS A 449 40.92 -13.09 -15.86
C LYS A 449 41.30 -12.75 -17.30
N VAL A 450 42.59 -12.55 -17.52
CA VAL A 450 43.22 -12.54 -18.85
C VAL A 450 44.38 -13.53 -18.78
N ALA A 451 44.38 -14.55 -19.63
CA ALA A 451 45.38 -15.61 -19.54
C ALA A 451 45.67 -16.25 -20.90
N ASN A 452 46.72 -17.07 -20.94
CA ASN A 452 47.08 -17.90 -22.08
C ASN A 452 47.13 -19.36 -21.64
N HIS A 453 46.45 -20.25 -22.34
CA HIS A 453 46.35 -21.67 -22.02
C HIS A 453 46.59 -22.51 -23.28
N TYR A 454 47.24 -23.67 -23.13
CA TYR A 454 47.66 -24.48 -24.28
C TYR A 454 46.49 -24.86 -25.22
N ALA A 455 45.32 -25.18 -24.66
CA ALA A 455 44.15 -25.55 -25.46
C ALA A 455 43.27 -24.35 -25.81
N ALA A 456 43.06 -23.43 -24.87
CA ALA A 456 42.11 -22.32 -25.03
C ALA A 456 42.72 -21.10 -25.72
N GLY A 457 44.05 -21.11 -25.91
CA GLY A 457 44.79 -19.97 -26.42
C GLY A 457 44.79 -18.81 -25.43
N ARG A 458 44.91 -17.60 -25.98
CA ARG A 458 44.71 -16.37 -25.23
C ARG A 458 43.22 -16.22 -25.01
N TYR A 459 42.82 -15.96 -23.77
CA TYR A 459 41.42 -15.86 -23.41
C TYR A 459 41.15 -14.85 -22.32
N ILE A 460 39.92 -14.36 -22.30
CA ILE A 460 39.40 -13.41 -21.31
C ILE A 460 38.19 -14.05 -20.62
N VAL A 461 38.05 -13.80 -19.33
CA VAL A 461 36.83 -14.06 -18.54
C VAL A 461 36.33 -12.74 -18.00
N VAL A 462 35.08 -12.42 -18.27
CA VAL A 462 34.40 -11.24 -17.71
C VAL A 462 33.29 -11.71 -16.79
N ARG A 463 33.21 -11.10 -15.61
CA ARG A 463 32.07 -11.24 -14.70
C ARG A 463 31.14 -10.05 -14.87
N HIS A 464 29.87 -10.34 -15.08
CA HIS A 464 28.79 -9.36 -15.18
C HIS A 464 27.95 -9.42 -13.90
N ASP A 465 26.93 -8.56 -13.81
CA ASP A 465 25.97 -8.57 -12.72
C ASP A 465 25.06 -9.82 -12.79
N ASN A 466 24.23 -10.04 -11.76
CA ASN A 466 23.21 -11.10 -11.71
C ASN A 466 23.73 -12.54 -11.96
N GLY A 467 24.99 -12.83 -11.63
CA GLY A 467 25.55 -14.18 -11.70
C GLY A 467 26.00 -14.63 -13.11
N TYR A 468 26.06 -13.71 -14.07
CA TYR A 468 26.53 -13.97 -15.42
C TYR A 468 28.06 -13.86 -15.53
N ARG A 469 28.67 -14.77 -16.29
CA ARG A 469 30.07 -14.65 -16.76
C ARG A 469 30.15 -14.99 -18.24
N THR A 470 31.11 -14.38 -18.91
CA THR A 470 31.43 -14.68 -20.30
C THR A 470 32.88 -15.06 -20.48
N ARG A 471 33.15 -15.95 -21.44
CA ARG A 471 34.52 -16.30 -21.84
C ARG A 471 34.73 -16.15 -23.34
N TYR A 472 35.92 -15.68 -23.70
CA TYR A 472 36.34 -15.42 -25.07
C TYR A 472 37.67 -16.11 -25.31
N LEU A 473 37.68 -17.15 -26.13
CA LEU A 473 38.85 -18.02 -26.34
C LEU A 473 39.44 -17.84 -27.74
N HIS A 474 40.62 -18.43 -27.94
CA HIS A 474 41.37 -18.43 -29.21
C HIS A 474 41.78 -17.04 -29.71
N LEU A 475 41.80 -16.04 -28.83
CA LEU A 475 42.05 -14.64 -29.17
C LEU A 475 43.45 -14.44 -29.76
N SER A 476 43.61 -13.46 -30.65
CA SER A 476 44.93 -13.00 -31.08
C SER A 476 45.52 -12.01 -30.08
N LYS A 477 44.68 -11.09 -29.57
CA LYS A 477 45.10 -10.02 -28.67
C LYS A 477 43.97 -9.62 -27.71
N PRO A 478 44.16 -9.80 -26.38
CA PRO A 478 43.40 -9.08 -25.37
C PRO A 478 43.71 -7.59 -25.41
N LEU A 479 42.70 -6.74 -25.27
CA LEU A 479 42.83 -5.27 -25.20
C LEU A 479 42.59 -4.70 -23.80
N VAL A 480 42.16 -5.55 -22.87
CA VAL A 480 41.89 -5.22 -21.47
C VAL A 480 42.78 -6.03 -20.51
N SER A 481 42.83 -5.59 -19.27
CA SER A 481 43.62 -6.17 -18.18
C SER A 481 42.75 -6.78 -17.07
N GLN A 482 43.30 -7.70 -16.28
CA GLN A 482 42.59 -8.27 -15.14
C GLN A 482 42.21 -7.16 -14.13
N GLY A 483 40.96 -7.18 -13.68
CA GLY A 483 40.40 -6.22 -12.74
C GLY A 483 39.78 -4.98 -13.39
N GLU A 484 39.99 -4.76 -14.70
CA GLU A 484 39.44 -3.62 -15.44
C GLU A 484 37.90 -3.66 -15.48
N ARG A 485 37.26 -2.50 -15.37
CA ARG A 485 35.82 -2.34 -15.58
C ARG A 485 35.59 -2.10 -17.06
N ILE A 486 34.55 -2.72 -17.59
CA ILE A 486 34.18 -2.56 -18.99
C ILE A 486 32.71 -2.20 -19.11
N GLU A 487 32.39 -1.42 -20.14
CA GLU A 487 31.03 -1.07 -20.51
C GLU A 487 30.48 -2.02 -21.57
N MET A 488 29.16 -2.06 -21.73
CA MET A 488 28.54 -2.81 -22.82
C MET A 488 29.01 -2.23 -24.17
N GLY A 489 29.32 -3.11 -25.12
CA GLY A 489 29.81 -2.72 -26.45
C GLY A 489 31.29 -2.35 -26.48
N GLU A 490 31.95 -2.23 -25.33
CA GLU A 490 33.38 -1.92 -25.27
C GLU A 490 34.21 -3.01 -25.93
N ARG A 491 35.22 -2.62 -26.72
CA ARG A 491 36.09 -3.55 -27.42
C ARG A 491 37.14 -4.14 -26.47
N ILE A 492 36.99 -5.42 -26.15
CA ILE A 492 37.82 -6.12 -25.17
C ILE A 492 38.94 -6.96 -25.77
N ALA A 493 38.82 -7.38 -27.03
CA ALA A 493 39.79 -8.25 -27.67
C ALA A 493 39.71 -8.21 -29.20
N LEU A 494 40.66 -8.92 -29.82
CA LEU A 494 40.64 -9.30 -31.22
C LEU A 494 40.60 -10.83 -31.34
N SER A 495 39.72 -11.34 -32.22
CA SER A 495 39.62 -12.76 -32.56
C SER A 495 40.96 -13.32 -33.06
N GLY A 496 41.12 -14.63 -33.03
CA GLY A 496 42.36 -15.25 -33.47
C GLY A 496 42.24 -16.72 -33.81
N ASN A 497 43.36 -17.41 -33.63
CA ASN A 497 43.50 -18.84 -33.85
C ASN A 497 44.52 -19.44 -32.87
N THR A 498 44.60 -18.89 -31.65
CA THR A 498 45.60 -19.33 -30.65
C THR A 498 45.13 -20.57 -29.89
N GLY A 499 46.07 -21.34 -29.33
CA GLY A 499 45.75 -22.59 -28.63
C GLY A 499 45.42 -23.73 -29.58
N ARG A 500 44.59 -24.67 -29.14
CA ARG A 500 44.18 -25.82 -29.95
C ARG A 500 42.93 -25.49 -30.74
N SER A 501 43.11 -25.02 -31.97
CA SER A 501 42.05 -24.63 -32.89
C SER A 501 42.32 -25.19 -34.29
N THR A 502 41.26 -25.53 -35.03
CA THR A 502 41.34 -26.00 -36.42
C THR A 502 41.46 -24.86 -37.44
N GLY A 503 41.01 -23.65 -37.09
CA GLY A 503 41.04 -22.48 -37.95
C GLY A 503 40.51 -21.23 -37.24
N PRO A 504 40.70 -20.02 -37.81
CA PRO A 504 40.30 -18.78 -37.16
C PRO A 504 38.82 -18.73 -36.76
N HIS A 505 38.57 -18.55 -35.47
CA HIS A 505 37.23 -18.43 -34.90
C HIS A 505 37.27 -17.79 -33.51
N LEU A 506 36.09 -17.39 -33.01
CA LEU A 506 35.86 -17.09 -31.61
C LEU A 506 35.10 -18.25 -30.98
N HIS A 507 35.63 -18.85 -29.92
CA HIS A 507 34.86 -19.70 -29.00
C HIS A 507 34.32 -18.82 -27.87
N TYR A 508 33.00 -18.68 -27.80
CA TYR A 508 32.28 -17.81 -26.87
C TYR A 508 31.44 -18.63 -25.89
N GLU A 509 31.64 -18.44 -24.59
CA GLU A 509 30.85 -19.09 -23.54
C GLU A 509 30.03 -18.05 -22.78
N VAL A 510 28.77 -18.38 -22.50
CA VAL A 510 27.95 -17.72 -21.48
C VAL A 510 27.76 -18.70 -20.33
N ILE A 511 27.97 -18.24 -19.11
CA ILE A 511 27.91 -19.02 -17.88
C ILE A 511 26.95 -18.32 -16.93
N VAL A 512 25.90 -19.03 -16.50
CA VAL A 512 24.89 -18.53 -15.57
C VAL A 512 25.00 -19.34 -14.30
N ASN A 513 25.17 -18.68 -13.14
CA ASN A 513 25.29 -19.35 -11.85
C ASN A 513 26.30 -20.50 -11.87
N ASN A 514 27.46 -20.23 -12.48
CA ASN A 514 28.58 -21.16 -12.61
C ASN A 514 28.37 -22.37 -13.56
N SER A 515 27.26 -22.42 -14.30
CA SER A 515 26.96 -23.46 -15.30
C SER A 515 27.02 -22.90 -16.73
N PRO A 516 27.78 -23.51 -17.67
CA PRO A 516 27.75 -23.12 -19.07
C PRO A 516 26.37 -23.37 -19.70
N VAL A 517 25.88 -22.40 -20.47
CA VAL A 517 24.57 -22.46 -21.13
C VAL A 517 24.72 -22.15 -22.62
N ASN A 518 23.71 -22.51 -23.41
CA ASN A 518 23.68 -22.16 -24.82
C ASN A 518 23.42 -20.65 -24.99
N ALA A 519 24.49 -19.90 -25.30
CA ALA A 519 24.43 -18.44 -25.50
C ALA A 519 23.41 -17.99 -26.56
N MET A 520 23.05 -18.85 -27.51
CA MET A 520 22.14 -18.48 -28.60
C MET A 520 20.66 -18.63 -28.24
N THR A 521 20.34 -19.40 -27.20
CA THR A 521 18.96 -19.76 -26.83
C THR A 521 18.61 -19.48 -25.38
N VAL A 522 19.59 -19.24 -24.50
CA VAL A 522 19.32 -18.86 -23.12
C VAL A 522 18.56 -17.54 -23.07
N GLU A 523 17.60 -17.45 -22.16
CA GLU A 523 16.95 -16.18 -21.83
C GLU A 523 18.00 -15.24 -21.25
N LEU A 524 18.27 -14.16 -21.98
CA LEU A 524 19.19 -13.10 -21.59
C LEU A 524 18.35 -11.88 -21.19
N PRO A 525 18.81 -11.07 -20.23
CA PRO A 525 18.16 -9.81 -19.94
C PRO A 525 18.29 -8.90 -21.17
N GLU A 526 17.17 -8.70 -21.85
CA GLU A 526 17.07 -7.80 -23.00
C GLU A 526 16.74 -6.40 -22.48
N ASN A 527 17.53 -5.40 -22.89
CA ASN A 527 17.17 -4.00 -22.69
C ASN A 527 16.21 -3.60 -23.80
N THR A 528 14.98 -4.09 -23.69
CA THR A 528 13.88 -3.62 -24.52
C THR A 528 13.46 -2.27 -23.94
N SER A 529 13.98 -1.20 -24.51
CA SER A 529 13.40 0.12 -24.30
C SER A 529 12.01 0.16 -24.94
N LEU A 530 11.13 0.99 -24.39
CA LEU A 530 9.86 1.28 -25.01
C LEU A 530 10.09 2.15 -26.25
N ASP A 531 9.47 1.79 -27.37
CA ASP A 531 9.61 2.48 -28.65
C ASP A 531 8.23 2.80 -29.26
N GLY A 532 8.17 3.84 -30.10
CA GLY A 532 6.98 4.22 -30.86
C GLY A 532 5.77 4.53 -29.97
N ASP A 533 4.61 3.97 -30.30
CA ASP A 533 3.34 4.21 -29.59
C ASP A 533 3.39 3.78 -28.11
N THR A 534 4.17 2.74 -27.79
CA THR A 534 4.30 2.23 -26.42
C THR A 534 5.03 3.23 -25.51
N LEU A 535 6.04 3.92 -26.04
CA LEU A 535 6.77 4.96 -25.33
C LEU A 535 5.86 6.16 -25.02
N ILE A 536 5.08 6.61 -26.02
CA ILE A 536 4.18 7.75 -25.87
C ILE A 536 3.09 7.43 -24.83
N ALA A 537 2.52 6.23 -24.89
CA ALA A 537 1.53 5.79 -23.90
C ALA A 537 2.11 5.75 -22.49
N PHE A 538 3.33 5.22 -22.32
CA PHE A 538 4.03 5.20 -21.05
C PHE A 538 4.34 6.60 -20.53
N GLN A 539 4.85 7.51 -21.36
CA GLN A 539 5.19 8.88 -20.95
C GLN A 539 3.96 9.64 -20.45
N ARG A 540 2.82 9.52 -21.15
CA ARG A 540 1.55 10.12 -20.72
C ARG A 540 1.07 9.55 -19.37
N GLN A 541 1.31 8.26 -19.13
CA GLN A 541 0.98 7.64 -17.85
C GLN A 541 1.95 8.05 -16.72
N ALA A 542 3.23 8.21 -17.05
CA ALA A 542 4.28 8.54 -16.10
C ALA A 542 4.23 10.01 -15.66
N GLU A 543 3.70 10.92 -16.48
CA GLU A 543 3.62 12.36 -16.20
C GLU A 543 2.98 12.70 -14.83
N PRO A 544 1.75 12.24 -14.49
CA PRO A 544 1.16 12.54 -13.17
C PRO A 544 1.94 11.90 -12.01
N ILE A 545 2.54 10.72 -12.23
CA ILE A 545 3.35 10.01 -11.23
C ILE A 545 4.64 10.78 -10.93
N LEU A 546 5.31 11.29 -11.97
CA LEU A 546 6.51 12.10 -11.85
C LEU A 546 6.22 13.45 -11.21
N ALA A 547 5.10 14.08 -11.56
CA ALA A 547 4.65 15.31 -10.91
C ALA A 547 4.41 15.11 -9.40
N ALA A 548 3.77 14.01 -9.00
CA ALA A 548 3.61 13.65 -7.59
C ALA A 548 4.95 13.44 -6.89
N LEU A 549 5.89 12.77 -7.56
CA LEU A 549 7.24 12.50 -7.03
C LEU A 549 8.05 13.79 -6.83
N ASP A 550 7.92 14.74 -7.77
CA ASP A 550 8.63 16.02 -7.75
C ASP A 550 8.03 17.05 -6.78
N SER A 551 6.74 16.92 -6.44
CA SER A 551 6.07 17.79 -5.45
C SER A 551 6.80 17.82 -4.10
N GLY A 552 7.42 16.70 -3.71
CA GLY A 552 8.17 16.57 -2.46
C GLY A 552 7.31 16.59 -1.19
N GLU A 553 5.99 16.68 -1.31
CA GLU A 553 5.06 16.66 -0.19
C GLU A 553 4.87 15.23 0.31
N THR A 554 5.51 14.91 1.44
CA THR A 554 5.38 13.59 2.06
C THR A 554 4.00 13.42 2.67
N GLY A 555 3.33 12.30 2.39
CA GLY A 555 1.98 12.03 2.88
C GLY A 555 1.10 11.34 1.84
N THR A 556 -0.20 11.26 2.11
CA THR A 556 -1.20 10.77 1.15
C THR A 556 -1.37 11.81 0.05
N ILE A 557 -1.12 11.42 -1.19
CA ILE A 557 -1.32 12.25 -2.37
C ILE A 557 -2.61 11.79 -3.05
N SER A 558 -3.61 12.66 -3.10
CA SER A 558 -4.76 12.48 -3.96
C SER A 558 -4.37 12.93 -5.37
N LEU A 559 -3.90 12.01 -6.20
CA LEU A 559 -3.90 12.25 -7.64
C LEU A 559 -5.37 12.24 -8.08
N VAL A 560 -5.95 13.44 -8.23
CA VAL A 560 -7.25 13.59 -8.89
C VAL A 560 -7.09 12.99 -10.27
N GLY A 561 -7.75 11.86 -10.50
CA GLY A 561 -7.81 11.25 -11.81
C GLY A 561 -8.48 12.25 -12.75
N ASN A 562 -7.70 12.86 -13.65
CA ASN A 562 -8.26 13.52 -14.83
C ASN A 562 -8.88 12.42 -15.70
N THR A 563 -10.07 11.99 -15.35
CA THR A 563 -11.03 11.54 -16.36
C THR A 563 -11.32 12.77 -17.22
N SER A 564 -10.80 12.73 -18.44
CA SER A 564 -11.09 13.63 -19.54
C SER A 564 -12.52 14.16 -19.49
N GLU A 565 -12.67 15.42 -19.07
CA GLU A 565 -13.73 16.27 -19.57
C GLU A 565 -13.41 16.48 -21.06
N ASP A 566 -14.15 15.76 -21.91
CA ASP A 566 -14.26 16.10 -23.32
C ASP A 566 -14.91 17.50 -23.40
N ASP A 567 -14.11 18.49 -23.79
CA ASP A 567 -14.60 19.82 -24.18
C ASP A 567 -15.51 19.69 -25.42
N GLU A 568 -16.65 20.39 -25.35
CA GLU A 568 -17.68 20.57 -26.40
C GLU A 568 -17.18 21.17 -27.72
#